data_AF-A0A838V2U1-F1
#
_entry.id   AF-A0A838V2U1-F1
#
_cell.length_a   1.000
_cell.length_b   1.000
_cell.length_c   1.000
_cell.angle_alpha   90.00
_cell.angle_beta   90.00
_cell.angle_gamma   90.00
#
_symmetry.space_group_name_H-M   'P 1'
#
loop_
_entity.id
_entity.type
_entity.pdbx_description
1 polymer ?
#
loop_
_entity_poly.entity_id
_entity_poly.type
_entity_poly.pdbx_seq_one_letter_code
_entity_poly.pdbx_strand_id
1 'polypeptide(L)'
;MLGNIGPLEIIVVLIIALVVFGPKRLPELGNSLGKGIREFKDSVTGENDDKPDDDVKAIAATQATTDPTVATPVATAPIEKPAEAEVAPDKQS
;
A
#
# COMPACT_ATOMS: atom_id res chain seq x y z
N MET A 1 -3.31 17.42 45.55
CA MET A 1 -2.05 16.99 44.91
C MET A 1 -2.39 15.98 43.82
N LEU A 2 -3.13 16.41 42.78
CA LEU A 2 -3.52 15.54 41.68
C LEU A 2 -2.84 16.08 40.43
N GLY A 3 -2.05 15.20 39.81
CA GLY A 3 -1.01 15.49 38.85
C GLY A 3 -1.37 16.53 37.79
N ASN A 4 -0.49 17.51 37.69
CA ASN A 4 -0.21 18.13 36.40
C ASN A 4 0.43 17.04 35.54
N ILE A 5 -0.38 16.15 34.94
CA ILE A 5 0.10 15.32 33.83
C ILE A 5 0.43 16.31 32.73
N GLY A 6 1.68 16.72 32.71
CA GLY A 6 2.16 17.73 31.81
C GLY A 6 2.32 17.12 30.42
N PRO A 7 2.50 17.97 29.41
CA PRO A 7 2.96 17.53 28.10
C PRO A 7 4.22 16.62 28.20
N LEU A 8 5.03 16.81 29.25
CA LEU A 8 6.23 16.02 29.53
C LEU A 8 5.90 14.54 29.87
N GLU A 9 4.96 14.26 30.79
CA GLU A 9 4.53 12.88 31.06
C GLU A 9 3.98 12.20 29.80
N ILE A 10 3.17 12.92 29.00
CA ILE A 10 2.61 12.39 27.76
C ILE A 10 3.74 12.02 26.77
N ILE A 11 4.77 12.85 26.65
CA ILE A 11 5.94 12.57 25.80
C ILE A 11 6.67 11.30 26.26
N VAL A 12 6.87 11.11 27.57
CA VAL A 12 7.53 9.91 28.10
C VAL A 12 6.75 8.64 27.75
N VAL A 13 5.43 8.67 27.91
CA VAL A 13 4.56 7.54 27.52
C VAL A 13 4.59 7.31 26.02
N LEU A 14 4.57 8.37 25.21
CA LEU A 14 4.68 8.27 23.75
C LEU A 14 5.99 7.63 23.33
N ILE A 15 7.12 7.96 23.95
CA ILE A 15 8.41 7.33 23.64
C ILE A 15 8.35 5.81 23.90
N ILE A 16 7.78 5.38 25.03
CA ILE A 16 7.62 3.96 25.34
C ILE A 16 6.71 3.28 24.31
N ALA A 17 5.58 3.89 23.98
CA ALA A 17 4.66 3.39 22.96
C ALA A 17 5.33 3.32 21.57
N LEU A 18 6.15 4.30 21.22
CA LEU A 18 6.93 4.34 19.98
C LEU A 18 7.99 3.23 19.90
N VAL A 19 8.57 2.81 21.01
CA VAL A 19 9.49 1.67 21.04
C VAL A 19 8.75 0.36 20.80
N VAL A 20 7.54 0.22 21.36
CA VAL A 20 6.71 -0.99 21.20
C VAL A 20 6.08 -1.07 19.80
N PHE A 21 5.44 0.01 19.36
CA PHE A 21 4.69 0.06 18.10
C PHE A 21 5.53 0.50 16.90
N GLY A 22 6.61 1.26 17.13
CA GLY A 22 7.45 1.86 16.10
C GLY A 22 6.97 3.24 15.64
N PRO A 23 7.88 4.18 15.33
CA PRO A 23 7.54 5.54 14.89
C PRO A 23 6.86 5.61 13.52
N LYS A 24 7.01 4.58 12.69
CA LYS A 24 6.33 4.51 11.39
C LYS A 24 4.87 4.10 11.51
N ARG A 25 4.48 3.43 12.61
CA ARG A 25 3.11 2.89 12.75
C ARG A 25 2.12 3.87 13.39
N LEU A 26 2.58 4.79 14.23
CA LEU A 26 1.70 5.87 14.73
C LEU A 26 1.08 6.73 13.62
N PRO A 27 1.82 7.24 12.62
CA PRO A 27 1.21 8.04 11.55
C PRO A 27 0.31 7.19 10.65
N GLU A 28 0.65 5.92 10.41
CA GLU A 28 -0.16 4.99 9.63
C GLU A 28 -1.52 4.74 10.31
N LEU A 29 -1.50 4.41 11.62
CA LEU A 29 -2.72 4.23 12.42
C LEU A 29 -3.51 5.54 12.56
N GLY A 30 -2.83 6.65 12.82
CA GLY A 30 -3.44 7.98 12.94
C GLY A 30 -4.13 8.45 11.66
N ASN A 31 -3.54 8.18 10.49
CA ASN A 31 -4.17 8.49 9.20
C ASN A 31 -5.46 7.69 8.98
N SER A 32 -5.49 6.40 9.34
CA SER A 32 -6.70 5.58 9.22
C SER A 32 -7.79 5.97 10.23
N LEU A 33 -7.42 6.19 11.49
CA LEU A 33 -8.33 6.66 12.55
C LEU A 33 -8.86 8.07 12.27
N GLY A 34 -8.01 8.97 11.78
CA GLY A 34 -8.37 10.34 11.46
C GLY A 34 -9.41 10.42 10.35
N LYS A 35 -9.27 9.61 9.29
CA LYS A 35 -10.28 9.49 8.23
C LYS A 35 -11.63 9.02 8.79
N GLY A 36 -11.64 7.94 9.58
CA GLY A 36 -12.88 7.44 10.20
C GLY A 36 -13.52 8.42 11.17
N ILE A 37 -12.73 9.13 11.98
CA ILE A 37 -13.24 10.18 12.89
C ILE A 37 -13.80 11.36 12.08
N ARG A 38 -13.17 11.74 10.97
CA ARG A 38 -13.65 12.81 10.10
C ARG A 38 -14.99 12.43 9.47
N GLU A 39 -15.08 11.26 8.83
CA GLU A 39 -16.33 10.74 8.26
C GLU A 39 -17.44 10.60 9.31
N PHE A 40 -17.09 10.13 10.53
CA PHE A 40 -18.03 10.04 11.65
C PHE A 40 -18.53 11.43 12.07
N LYS A 41 -17.62 12.39 12.24
CA LYS A 41 -17.97 13.76 12.59
C LYS A 41 -18.84 14.38 11.49
N ASP A 42 -18.50 14.22 10.23
CA ASP A 42 -19.22 14.80 9.10
C ASP A 42 -20.65 14.22 9.02
N SER A 43 -20.80 12.91 9.24
CA SER A 43 -22.11 12.23 9.34
C SER A 43 -22.96 12.69 10.53
N VAL A 44 -22.32 12.93 11.69
CA VAL A 44 -23.01 13.37 12.92
C VAL A 44 -23.39 14.85 12.87
N THR A 45 -22.56 15.68 12.26
CA THR A 45 -22.75 17.15 12.21
C THR A 45 -23.54 17.58 10.98
N GLY A 46 -23.71 16.71 9.98
CA GLY A 46 -24.45 16.99 8.75
C GLY A 46 -23.73 17.95 7.80
N GLU A 47 -22.47 18.26 8.07
CA GLU A 47 -21.64 19.16 7.28
C GLU A 47 -20.94 18.33 6.20
N ASN A 48 -21.50 18.32 4.98
CA ASN A 48 -20.86 17.69 3.82
C ASN A 48 -19.72 18.60 3.35
N ASP A 49 -18.57 18.46 3.98
CA ASP A 49 -17.36 19.19 3.60
C ASP A 49 -16.70 18.43 2.43
N ASP A 50 -17.25 18.62 1.21
CA ASP A 50 -16.77 18.13 -0.11
C ASP A 50 -15.37 18.68 -0.44
N LYS A 51 -14.35 18.30 0.34
CA LYS A 51 -12.96 18.52 -0.01
C LYS A 51 -12.43 17.24 -0.65
N PRO A 52 -11.85 17.29 -1.87
CA PRO A 52 -11.27 16.11 -2.49
C PRO A 52 -10.25 15.51 -1.52
N ASP A 53 -10.40 14.22 -1.25
CA ASP A 53 -9.41 13.41 -0.56
C ASP A 53 -8.19 13.28 -1.48
N ASP A 54 -7.41 14.36 -1.59
CA ASP A 54 -6.06 14.29 -2.14
C ASP A 54 -5.28 13.39 -1.20
N ASP A 55 -5.02 12.17 -1.70
CA ASP A 55 -4.02 11.26 -1.21
C ASP A 55 -2.82 12.04 -0.65
N VAL A 56 -2.69 12.09 0.67
CA VAL A 56 -1.43 12.39 1.36
C VAL A 56 -0.49 11.19 1.13
N LYS A 57 -0.21 10.89 -0.14
CA LYS A 57 0.87 10.05 -0.58
C LYS A 57 2.08 10.97 -0.74
N ALA A 58 3.05 10.76 0.15
CA ALA A 58 4.42 11.27 0.12
C ALA A 58 4.68 12.66 0.77
N ILE A 59 4.99 12.62 2.06
CA ILE A 59 6.24 13.24 2.56
C ILE A 59 7.16 12.18 3.17
N ALA A 60 7.47 11.13 2.41
CA ALA A 60 8.74 10.39 2.44
C ALA A 60 8.64 9.17 1.51
N ALA A 61 9.63 9.01 0.63
CA ALA A 61 9.89 7.83 -0.21
C ALA A 61 9.17 7.73 -1.57
N THR A 62 9.17 8.79 -2.39
CA THR A 62 9.44 8.62 -3.83
C THR A 62 10.24 9.82 -4.34
N GLN A 63 11.55 9.77 -4.12
CA GLN A 63 12.52 10.30 -5.07
C GLN A 63 13.18 9.08 -5.72
N ALA A 64 13.20 9.09 -7.05
CA ALA A 64 13.66 8.04 -7.95
C ALA A 64 15.18 7.86 -7.95
N THR A 65 15.66 6.65 -8.30
CA THR A 65 16.59 6.40 -9.42
C THR A 65 16.66 4.88 -9.69
N THR A 66 16.93 4.54 -10.96
CA THR A 66 16.94 3.24 -11.68
C THR A 66 15.58 2.87 -12.28
N ASP A 67 15.09 3.65 -13.25
CA ASP A 67 15.46 3.69 -14.68
C ASP A 67 14.92 2.48 -15.48
N PRO A 68 13.97 2.70 -16.41
CA PRO A 68 13.40 1.68 -17.29
C PRO A 68 14.27 1.54 -18.53
N THR A 69 15.22 0.61 -18.52
CA THR A 69 16.04 0.32 -19.70
C THR A 69 15.82 -1.12 -20.17
N VAL A 70 15.07 -1.19 -21.27
CA VAL A 70 15.21 -2.11 -22.40
C VAL A 70 14.63 -3.52 -22.23
N ALA A 71 13.43 -3.65 -22.79
CA ALA A 71 13.04 -4.87 -23.49
C ALA A 71 14.16 -5.31 -24.44
N THR A 72 14.74 -6.50 -24.19
CA THR A 72 15.36 -7.28 -25.25
C THR A 72 14.40 -8.42 -25.61
N PRO A 73 13.64 -8.31 -26.70
CA PRO A 73 13.07 -9.47 -27.36
C PRO A 73 14.22 -10.16 -28.11
N VAL A 74 14.62 -11.35 -27.68
CA VAL A 74 15.39 -12.25 -28.54
C VAL A 74 14.60 -13.54 -28.68
N ALA A 75 13.92 -13.61 -29.81
CA ALA A 75 13.63 -14.86 -30.48
C ALA A 75 14.94 -15.55 -30.88
N THR A 76 14.82 -16.82 -31.25
CA THR A 76 15.80 -17.67 -31.97
C THR A 76 16.64 -18.52 -30.98
N ALA A 77 16.68 -19.85 -31.06
CA ALA A 77 16.68 -20.64 -32.28
C ALA A 77 16.03 -22.04 -32.13
N PRO A 78 15.40 -22.53 -33.21
CA PRO A 78 14.93 -23.89 -33.41
C PRO A 78 16.06 -24.80 -33.91
N ILE A 79 16.00 -26.09 -33.60
CA ILE A 79 16.50 -27.22 -34.41
C ILE A 79 15.74 -28.45 -33.89
N GLU A 80 14.80 -28.98 -34.68
CA GLU A 80 15.00 -30.19 -35.53
C GLU A 80 14.96 -31.48 -34.69
N LYS A 81 14.22 -32.55 -35.00
CA LYS A 81 13.70 -33.07 -36.29
C LYS A 81 12.81 -34.33 -36.02
N PRO A 82 12.35 -35.13 -37.01
CA PRO A 82 10.95 -35.56 -37.16
C PRO A 82 10.73 -37.08 -36.97
N ALA A 83 9.49 -37.51 -36.79
CA ALA A 83 8.96 -38.84 -37.12
C ALA A 83 7.51 -38.87 -36.56
N GLU A 84 6.46 -38.72 -37.35
CA GLU A 84 5.91 -39.72 -38.27
C GLU A 84 5.42 -40.96 -37.53
N ALA A 85 4.11 -41.00 -37.26
CA ALA A 85 3.18 -42.11 -37.49
C ALA A 85 1.91 -41.87 -36.64
N GLU A 86 0.75 -41.52 -37.18
CA GLU A 86 -0.19 -42.33 -37.96
C GLU A 86 -1.33 -42.92 -37.09
N VAL A 87 -2.54 -42.89 -37.65
CA VAL A 87 -3.77 -43.66 -37.29
C VAL A 87 -4.56 -43.17 -36.06
N ALA A 88 -5.86 -42.84 -36.08
CA ALA A 88 -6.91 -42.70 -37.08
C ALA A 88 -8.12 -41.95 -36.44
N PRO A 89 -9.02 -41.34 -37.24
CA PRO A 89 -10.30 -40.84 -36.76
C PRO A 89 -11.37 -41.94 -36.84
N ASP A 90 -12.16 -42.13 -35.78
CA ASP A 90 -13.38 -42.96 -35.82
C ASP A 90 -14.59 -42.10 -35.42
N LYS A 91 -15.70 -42.34 -36.12
CA LYS A 91 -17.06 -41.79 -35.98
C LYS A 91 -17.45 -40.58 -36.82
N GLN A 92 -17.73 -40.88 -38.08
CA GLN A 92 -18.93 -40.35 -38.74
C GLN A 92 -19.58 -41.46 -39.58
N SER A 93 -20.50 -42.22 -38.99
CA SER A 93 -21.72 -42.84 -39.56
C SER A 93 -22.37 -43.74 -38.52
#